data_AF-A0A5R8YI14-F1
#
_entry.id   AF-A0A5R8YI14-F1
#
_cell.length_a   1.000
_cell.length_b   1.000
_cell.length_c   1.000
_cell.angle_alpha   90.00
_cell.angle_beta   90.00
_cell.angle_gamma   90.00
#
_symmetry.space_group_name_H-M   'P 1'
#
loop_
_entity.id
_entity.type
_entity.pdbx_description
1 polymer ?
#
loop_
_entity_poly.entity_id
_entity_poly.type
_entity_poly.pdbx_seq_one_letter_code
_entity_poly.pdbx_strand_id
1 'polypeptide(L)'
;MRSEFGGGFVRSSQRSLAWKAGSVIPDKRLQQLVDHFDRYRLRNEDFEFPDLLGAAYEYLIGQFADSAGKKGGEFYTPREVVRMMVRLVRLGHGMRVYDPCSGSGGMLIHAKEYVEEHGQDHRDLSLYGQEYNGPA
;
A
#
# COMPACT_ATOMS: atom_id res chain seq x y z
N MET A 1 44.40 -45.91 -20.21
CA MET A 1 43.87 -45.54 -21.54
C MET A 1 42.35 -45.66 -21.49
N ARG A 2 41.67 -44.56 -21.80
CA ARG A 2 40.20 -44.31 -21.84
C ARG A 2 39.46 -44.08 -20.51
N SER A 3 39.21 -42.79 -20.33
CA SER A 3 38.14 -42.11 -19.61
C SER A 3 36.73 -42.62 -19.93
N GLU A 4 35.79 -42.48 -19.00
CA GLU A 4 34.58 -41.66 -19.21
C GLU A 4 33.87 -41.34 -17.89
N PHE A 5 33.53 -40.06 -17.74
CA PHE A 5 32.81 -39.46 -16.62
C PHE A 5 31.32 -39.85 -16.71
N GLY A 6 30.82 -40.58 -15.72
CA GLY A 6 29.38 -40.81 -15.53
C GLY A 6 28.79 -39.75 -14.60
N GLY A 7 28.31 -38.65 -15.19
CA GLY A 7 27.68 -37.55 -14.46
C GLY A 7 26.43 -37.97 -13.70
N GLY A 8 26.36 -37.52 -12.44
CA GLY A 8 25.16 -37.63 -11.61
C GLY A 8 24.04 -36.75 -12.17
N PHE A 9 22.92 -37.37 -12.52
CA PHE A 9 21.68 -36.66 -12.76
C PHE A 9 20.84 -36.71 -11.49
N VAL A 10 21.00 -35.70 -10.65
CA VAL A 10 20.07 -35.39 -9.57
C VAL A 10 18.72 -35.11 -10.23
N ARG A 11 17.73 -35.99 -10.06
CA ARG A 11 16.32 -35.67 -10.35
C ARG A 11 15.91 -34.56 -9.40
N SER A 12 16.06 -33.31 -9.84
CA SER A 12 15.46 -32.17 -9.20
C SER A 12 13.95 -32.35 -9.27
N SER A 13 13.39 -32.65 -8.10
CA SER A 13 11.98 -32.51 -7.78
C SER A 13 11.49 -31.17 -8.33
N GLN A 14 10.72 -31.20 -9.43
CA GLN A 14 9.81 -30.11 -9.78
C GLN A 14 8.77 -30.04 -8.65
N ARG A 15 9.11 -29.32 -7.58
CA ARG A 15 8.10 -28.77 -6.68
C ARG A 15 7.34 -27.75 -7.51
N SER A 16 6.19 -28.15 -8.04
CA SER A 16 5.16 -27.19 -8.40
C SER A 16 4.85 -26.41 -7.12
N LEU A 17 5.41 -25.21 -7.00
CA LEU A 17 4.89 -24.20 -6.09
C LEU A 17 3.55 -23.79 -6.71
N ALA A 18 2.53 -24.62 -6.46
CA ALA A 18 1.16 -24.21 -6.57
C ALA A 18 0.97 -23.17 -5.47
N TRP A 19 1.26 -21.92 -5.82
CA TRP A 19 0.73 -20.76 -5.13
C TRP A 19 -0.75 -21.06 -4.91
N LYS A 20 -1.18 -21.13 -3.65
CA LYS A 20 -2.60 -21.26 -3.34
C LYS A 20 -3.26 -20.02 -3.91
N ALA A 21 -3.81 -20.16 -5.10
CA ALA A 21 -4.63 -19.14 -5.72
C ALA A 21 -5.80 -18.89 -4.78
N GLY A 22 -5.70 -17.84 -3.96
CA GLY A 22 -6.87 -17.09 -3.54
C GLY A 22 -7.68 -16.85 -4.80
N SER A 23 -8.98 -17.13 -4.74
CA SER A 23 -9.89 -17.16 -5.90
C SER A 23 -9.52 -16.12 -6.95
N VAL A 24 -8.94 -16.57 -8.08
CA VAL A 24 -8.56 -15.70 -9.18
C VAL A 24 -9.83 -14.99 -9.66
N ILE A 25 -9.83 -13.66 -9.66
CA ILE A 25 -10.95 -12.88 -10.15
C ILE A 25 -11.14 -13.25 -11.63
N PRO A 26 -12.33 -13.73 -12.05
CA PRO A 26 -12.53 -14.13 -13.45
C PRO A 26 -12.31 -12.96 -14.41
N ASP A 27 -11.71 -13.21 -15.58
CA ASP A 27 -11.41 -12.20 -16.60
C ASP A 27 -12.61 -11.32 -16.95
N LYS A 28 -13.81 -11.92 -17.03
CA LYS A 28 -15.05 -11.19 -17.28
C LYS A 28 -15.34 -10.11 -16.22
N ARG A 29 -15.04 -10.38 -14.94
CA ARG A 29 -15.21 -9.39 -13.87
C ARG A 29 -14.14 -8.30 -13.92
N LEU A 30 -12.91 -8.65 -14.30
CA LEU A 30 -11.84 -7.66 -14.50
C LEU A 30 -12.17 -6.72 -15.66
N GLN A 31 -12.66 -7.26 -16.78
CA GLN A 31 -13.14 -6.46 -17.92
C GLN A 31 -14.26 -5.51 -17.49
N GLN A 32 -15.28 -6.02 -16.78
CA GLN A 32 -16.37 -5.18 -16.26
C GLN A 32 -15.89 -4.06 -15.33
N LEU A 33 -14.84 -4.31 -14.53
CA LEU A 33 -14.26 -3.29 -13.65
C LEU A 33 -13.57 -2.19 -14.47
N VAL A 34 -12.77 -2.58 -15.46
CA VAL A 34 -12.09 -1.63 -16.37
C VAL A 34 -13.13 -0.83 -17.16
N ASP A 35 -14.10 -1.50 -17.78
CA ASP A 35 -15.20 -0.86 -18.54
C ASP A 35 -16.07 0.06 -17.67
N HIS A 36 -16.10 -0.15 -16.36
CA HIS A 36 -16.81 0.74 -15.44
C HIS A 36 -16.03 2.04 -15.22
N PHE A 37 -14.74 1.94 -14.94
CA PHE A 37 -13.87 3.11 -14.72
C PHE A 37 -13.62 3.91 -16.00
N ASP A 38 -13.56 3.26 -17.16
CA ASP A 38 -13.34 3.90 -18.47
C ASP A 38 -14.45 4.91 -18.85
N ARG A 39 -15.63 4.79 -18.24
CA ARG A 39 -16.74 5.74 -18.43
C ARG A 39 -16.45 7.13 -17.87
N TYR A 40 -15.46 7.24 -16.99
CA TYR A 40 -15.14 8.47 -16.27
C TYR A 40 -13.72 8.93 -16.57
N ARG A 41 -13.54 10.23 -16.77
CA ARG A 41 -12.21 10.84 -16.78
C ARG A 41 -11.81 11.11 -15.32
N LEU A 42 -10.67 10.56 -14.90
CA LEU A 42 -10.22 10.58 -13.51
C LEU A 42 -8.91 11.34 -13.34
N ARG A 43 -8.83 12.56 -13.88
CA ARG A 43 -7.67 13.44 -13.69
C ARG A 43 -7.87 14.32 -12.47
N ASN A 44 -6.78 14.81 -11.88
CA ASN A 44 -6.84 15.73 -10.73
C ASN A 44 -7.71 16.98 -11.00
N GLU A 45 -7.76 17.46 -12.25
CA GLU A 45 -8.59 18.60 -12.68
C GLU A 45 -10.09 18.29 -12.77
N ASP A 46 -10.48 17.01 -12.77
CA ASP A 46 -11.87 16.57 -12.85
C ASP A 46 -12.53 16.52 -11.45
N PHE A 47 -11.76 16.70 -10.37
CA PHE A 47 -12.22 16.58 -8.99
C PHE A 47 -12.33 17.92 -8.27
N GLU A 48 -13.14 17.95 -7.20
CA GLU A 48 -13.26 19.12 -6.31
C GLU A 48 -11.93 19.49 -5.65
N PHE A 49 -11.05 18.50 -5.43
CA PHE A 49 -9.70 18.69 -4.97
C PHE A 49 -8.76 17.62 -5.58
N PRO A 50 -7.47 17.95 -5.84
CA PRO A 50 -6.53 17.05 -6.54
C PRO A 50 -6.37 15.66 -5.92
N ASP A 51 -6.48 15.54 -4.59
CA ASP A 51 -6.20 14.31 -3.84
C ASP A 51 -7.42 13.41 -3.60
N LEU A 52 -8.55 13.67 -4.28
CA LEU A 52 -9.81 12.96 -4.05
C LEU A 52 -9.70 11.44 -4.25
N LEU A 53 -8.98 10.97 -5.26
CA LEU A 53 -8.76 9.53 -5.47
C LEU A 53 -7.92 8.89 -4.36
N GLY A 54 -6.96 9.62 -3.80
CA GLY A 54 -6.18 9.18 -2.64
C GLY A 54 -7.07 9.01 -1.41
N ALA A 55 -7.90 10.02 -1.13
CA ALA A 55 -8.87 9.95 -0.03
C ALA A 55 -9.89 8.80 -0.22
N ALA A 56 -10.37 8.58 -1.46
CA ALA A 56 -11.25 7.46 -1.79
C ALA A 56 -10.56 6.10 -1.60
N TYR A 57 -9.27 5.99 -1.95
CA TYR A 57 -8.48 4.79 -1.70
C TYR A 57 -8.35 4.51 -0.21
N GLU A 58 -7.98 5.50 0.61
CA GLU A 58 -7.89 5.35 2.06
C GLU A 58 -9.23 4.95 2.69
N TYR A 59 -10.33 5.52 2.20
CA TYR A 59 -11.67 5.13 2.63
C TYR A 59 -11.94 3.65 2.36
N LEU A 60 -11.64 3.18 1.14
CA LEU A 60 -11.82 1.77 0.78
C LEU A 60 -10.94 0.84 1.63
N ILE A 61 -9.69 1.22 1.91
CA ILE A 61 -8.81 0.45 2.81
C ILE A 61 -9.42 0.35 4.21
N GLY A 62 -9.96 1.44 4.75
CA GLY A 62 -10.68 1.43 6.03
C GLY A 62 -11.89 0.49 6.00
N GLN A 63 -12.72 0.56 4.94
CA GLN A 63 -13.87 -0.34 4.78
C GLN A 63 -13.45 -1.82 4.68
N PHE A 64 -12.35 -2.12 3.98
CA PHE A 64 -11.81 -3.48 3.94
C PHE A 64 -11.28 -3.94 5.30
N ALA A 65 -10.62 -3.07 6.05
CA ALA A 65 -10.16 -3.37 7.41
C ALA A 65 -11.33 -3.66 8.36
N ASP A 66 -12.38 -2.83 8.32
CA ASP A 66 -13.60 -3.01 9.13
C ASP A 66 -14.33 -4.31 8.78
N SER A 67 -14.44 -4.63 7.48
CA SER A 67 -15.13 -5.84 7.00
C SER A 67 -14.33 -7.14 7.21
N ALA A 68 -13.00 -7.08 7.25
CA ALA A 68 -12.12 -8.24 7.48
C ALA A 68 -12.08 -8.71 8.95
N GLY A 69 -12.74 -7.99 9.86
CA GLY A 69 -12.82 -8.34 11.28
C GLY A 69 -11.46 -8.29 11.99
N LYS A 70 -11.19 -9.24 12.90
CA LYS A 70 -9.99 -9.22 13.78
C LYS A 70 -8.64 -9.18 13.06
N LYS A 71 -8.56 -9.54 11.77
CA LYS A 71 -7.32 -9.51 10.96
C LYS A 71 -7.14 -8.21 10.17
N GLY A 72 -8.18 -7.40 10.00
CA GLY A 72 -8.10 -6.13 9.25
C GLY A 72 -7.46 -5.00 10.04
N GLY A 73 -7.66 -4.99 11.36
CA GLY A 73 -7.08 -3.98 12.27
C GLY A 73 -5.56 -4.09 12.48
N GLU A 74 -4.91 -5.14 11.97
CA GLU A 74 -3.44 -5.26 12.01
C GLU A 74 -2.74 -4.33 11.01
N PHE A 75 -3.47 -3.79 10.01
CA PHE A 75 -2.88 -3.04 8.88
C PHE A 75 -3.41 -1.61 8.74
N TYR A 76 -4.32 -1.20 9.62
CA TYR A 76 -4.99 0.10 9.55
C TYR A 76 -5.10 0.75 10.92
N THR A 77 -4.67 2.01 10.99
CA THR A 77 -4.91 2.89 12.14
C THR A 77 -6.03 3.87 11.76
N PRO A 78 -7.10 4.00 12.57
CA PRO A 78 -8.18 4.97 12.30
C PRO A 78 -7.65 6.39 12.07
N ARG A 79 -8.22 7.08 11.07
CA ARG A 79 -7.75 8.39 10.59
C ARG A 79 -7.68 9.45 11.70
N GLU A 80 -8.62 9.42 12.62
CA GLU A 80 -8.70 10.34 13.77
C GLU A 80 -7.51 10.16 14.71
N VAL A 81 -7.09 8.91 14.94
CA VAL A 81 -5.95 8.58 15.79
C VAL A 81 -4.65 9.03 15.11
N VAL A 82 -4.51 8.75 13.81
CA VAL A 82 -3.36 9.21 13.02
C VAL A 82 -3.24 10.74 13.06
N ARG A 83 -4.33 11.45 12.77
CA ARG A 83 -4.36 12.92 12.79
C ARG A 83 -4.00 13.48 14.16
N MET A 84 -4.50 12.87 15.24
CA MET A 84 -4.13 13.25 16.60
C MET A 84 -2.63 13.08 16.83
N MET A 85 -2.07 11.91 16.51
CA MET A 85 -0.65 11.62 16.71
C MET A 85 0.24 12.59 15.94
N VAL A 86 -0.03 12.83 14.66
CA VAL A 86 0.75 13.78 13.84
C VAL A 86 0.70 15.20 14.42
N ARG A 87 -0.48 15.66 14.87
CA ARG A 87 -0.63 16.99 15.49
C ARG A 87 0.12 17.13 16.81
N LEU A 88 0.24 16.06 17.59
CA LEU A 88 1.03 16.06 18.81
C LEU A 88 2.54 16.17 18.53
N VAL A 89 3.02 15.55 17.45
CA VAL A 89 4.43 15.58 17.05
C VAL A 89 4.87 16.96 16.57
N ARG A 90 3.95 17.76 16.00
CA ARG A 90 4.21 19.13 15.50
C ARG A 90 5.37 19.18 14.50
N LEU A 91 5.22 18.44 13.42
CA LEU A 91 6.23 18.34 12.36
C LEU A 91 6.54 19.69 11.71
N GLY A 92 7.75 19.82 11.18
CA GLY A 92 8.14 20.98 10.41
C GLY A 92 9.27 20.71 9.42
N HIS A 93 9.69 21.77 8.74
CA HIS A 93 10.75 21.77 7.73
C HIS A 93 12.03 21.06 8.21
N GLY A 94 12.61 20.23 7.35
CA GLY A 94 13.88 19.52 7.59
C GLY A 94 13.79 18.33 8.52
N MET A 95 12.60 18.01 9.04
CA MET A 95 12.41 16.87 9.91
C MET A 95 12.42 15.56 9.13
N ARG A 96 12.78 14.48 9.83
CA ARG A 96 12.76 13.11 9.32
C ARG A 96 11.72 12.32 10.11
N VAL A 97 10.75 11.76 9.40
CA VAL A 97 9.67 10.96 9.99
C VAL A 97 9.92 9.50 9.64
N TYR A 98 9.87 8.64 10.65
CA TYR A 98 10.00 7.21 10.48
C TYR A 98 8.82 6.49 11.10
N ASP A 99 8.15 5.65 10.31
CA ASP A 99 7.11 4.74 10.76
C ASP A 99 7.58 3.27 10.63
N PRO A 100 7.88 2.58 11.75
CA PRO A 100 8.39 1.21 11.72
C PRO A 100 7.33 0.15 11.37
N CYS A 101 6.04 0.52 11.39
CA CYS A 101 4.90 -0.36 11.12
C CYS A 101 3.92 0.35 10.18
N SER A 102 4.44 0.77 9.03
CA SER A 102 3.78 1.75 8.17
C SER A 102 2.47 1.27 7.55
N GLY A 103 2.24 -0.04 7.41
CA GLY A 103 0.99 -0.59 6.89
C GLY A 103 0.59 0.05 5.55
N SER A 104 -0.58 0.71 5.53
CA SER A 104 -1.08 1.46 4.37
C SER A 104 -0.36 2.78 4.07
N GLY A 105 0.55 3.22 4.95
CA GLY A 105 1.29 4.49 4.84
C GLY A 105 0.55 5.71 5.36
N GLY A 106 -0.66 5.56 5.92
CA GLY A 106 -1.52 6.68 6.34
C GLY A 106 -0.83 7.68 7.30
N MET A 107 -0.03 7.20 8.26
CA MET A 107 0.74 8.07 9.16
C MET A 107 1.71 9.00 8.41
N LEU A 108 2.39 8.50 7.38
CA LEU A 108 3.37 9.26 6.59
C LEU A 108 2.67 10.26 5.65
N ILE A 109 1.53 9.87 5.08
CA ILE A 109 0.69 10.77 4.27
C ILE A 109 0.21 11.94 5.14
N HIS A 110 -0.34 11.65 6.32
CA HIS A 110 -0.80 12.68 7.24
C HIS A 110 0.32 13.55 7.79
N ALA A 111 1.54 13.01 7.95
CA ALA A 111 2.72 13.79 8.30
C ALA A 111 3.03 14.87 7.25
N LYS A 112 2.94 14.51 5.96
CA LYS A 112 3.08 15.44 4.83
C LYS A 112 1.96 16.49 4.85
N GLU A 113 0.70 16.06 4.94
CA GLU A 113 -0.48 16.93 4.96
C GLU A 113 -0.39 17.96 6.10
N TYR A 114 0.05 17.56 7.29
CA TYR A 114 0.23 18.47 8.42
C TYR A 114 1.19 19.62 8.09
N VAL A 115 2.32 19.33 7.45
CA VAL A 115 3.31 20.36 7.07
C VAL A 115 2.72 21.31 6.02
N GLU A 116 1.96 20.79 5.05
CA GLU A 116 1.24 21.60 4.05
C GLU A 116 0.17 22.49 4.69
N GLU A 117 -0.65 21.95 5.60
CA GLU A 117 -1.69 22.68 6.35
C GLU A 117 -1.12 23.84 7.18
N HIS A 118 0.15 23.77 7.57
CA HIS A 118 0.86 24.81 8.33
C HIS A 118 1.67 25.76 7.43
N GLY A 119 1.46 25.70 6.11
CA GLY A 119 2.07 26.61 5.14
C GLY A 119 3.56 26.39 4.89
N GLN A 120 4.07 25.20 5.22
CA GLN A 120 5.48 24.84 5.02
C GLN A 120 5.65 23.95 3.79
N ASP A 121 6.87 23.94 3.23
CA ASP A 121 7.19 23.10 2.07
C ASP A 121 7.41 21.65 2.51
N HIS A 122 6.44 20.78 2.18
CA HIS A 122 6.51 19.36 2.50
C HIS A 122 7.64 18.62 1.78
N ARG A 123 8.23 19.20 0.72
CA ARG A 123 9.34 18.57 -0.02
C ARG A 123 10.63 18.52 0.80
N ASP A 124 10.73 19.32 1.86
CA ASP A 124 11.84 19.25 2.80
C ASP A 124 11.62 18.25 3.96
N LEU A 125 10.48 17.54 3.95
CA LEU A 125 10.22 16.46 4.89
C LEU A 125 10.75 15.14 4.31
N SER A 126 11.59 14.43 5.06
CA SER A 126 12.00 13.07 4.68
C SER A 126 11.11 12.05 5.37
N LEU A 127 10.45 11.20 4.59
CA LEU A 127 9.51 10.18 5.06
C LEU A 127 10.10 8.78 4.85
N TYR A 128 10.08 7.96 5.88
CA TYR A 128 10.58 6.58 5.86
C TYR A 128 9.56 5.65 6.48
N GLY A 129 9.28 4.52 5.82
CA GLY A 129 8.36 3.49 6.32
C GLY A 129 9.00 2.12 6.26
N GLN A 130 8.71 1.29 7.25
CA GLN A 130 8.98 -0.15 7.22
C GLN A 130 7.66 -0.91 7.32
N GLU A 131 7.54 -2.01 6.59
CA GLU A 131 6.41 -2.94 6.67
C GLU A 131 6.95 -4.37 6.53
N TYR A 132 6.45 -5.27 7.38
CA TYR A 132 6.92 -6.67 7.40
C TYR A 132 6.22 -7.52 6.33
N ASN A 133 4.99 -7.15 5.96
CA ASN A 133 4.22 -7.87 4.95
C ASN A 133 4.73 -7.60 3.54
N GLY A 134 5.53 -8.53 3.00
CA GLY A 134 5.72 -8.68 1.55
C GLY A 134 4.42 -9.17 0.88
N PRO A 135 4.27 -8.98 -0.45
CA PRO A 135 3.05 -9.35 -1.15
C PRO A 135 2.74 -10.83 -0.91
N ALA A 136 1.59 -11.07 -0.26
CA ALA A 136 1.02 -12.41 -0.05
C ALA A 136 0.47 -12.98 -1.35
#